data_AF-A0A914V3S3-F1
#
_entry.id   AF-A0A914V3S3-F1
#
_cell.length_a   1.000
_cell.length_b   1.000
_cell.length_c   1.000
_cell.angle_alpha   90.00
_cell.angle_beta   90.00
_cell.angle_gamma   90.00
#
_symmetry.space_group_name_H-M   'P 1'
#
loop_
_entity.id
_entity.type
_entity.pdbx_description
1 polymer ?
#
loop_
_entity_poly.entity_id
_entity_poly.type
_entity_poly.pdbx_seq_one_letter_code
_entity_poly.pdbx_strand_id
1 'polypeptide(L)'
;MIAWVCFVLATVAIVVDGNVIDGRKSLVWGPAIELPELDLPVRYFFVQLVGSDGLNITRPPQNSLVVGWTAPNCRLKRQTIDRHDGSFVVRFRLYDACDQVEFSLSTADGQPIAQTPYTIRKPSGRPLLAEHCDCGQLPTTDEWLTMAKCPAHFAQLDRDLANWSDRSVDFEKALNYSHQRWTGPEHRYSSAVCHYQIINNEHKYEPTVEQRAFADFFNYRYVINVDGTVAAYRLPFLLSGDSLVLKQDSSFYEHFYHEMEPFVHYLPLKGDLSDVIEQISWAREHPEQVARMIANARQFVHDHLQPQHIFCYHALLLQRYARLLINTPTEPNSDMEQVSKAAHDYYGQCTCDKRKDEL
;
A
#
# COMPACT_ATOMS: atom_id res chain seq x y z
N MET A 1 0.79 35.75 52.83
CA MET A 1 -0.21 35.26 51.86
C MET A 1 0.51 35.01 50.55
N ILE A 2 0.82 33.75 50.26
CA ILE A 2 1.42 33.35 48.98
C ILE A 2 0.24 33.00 48.07
N ALA A 3 0.00 33.84 47.06
CA ALA A 3 -1.04 33.60 46.07
C ALA A 3 -0.58 32.50 45.12
N TRP A 4 -1.24 31.34 45.20
CA TRP A 4 -1.12 30.28 44.21
C TRP A 4 -1.80 30.74 42.92
N VAL A 5 -1.01 31.13 41.92
CA VAL A 5 -1.50 31.32 40.55
C VAL A 5 -1.75 29.93 39.97
N CYS A 6 -3.00 29.48 40.00
CA CYS A 6 -3.43 28.33 39.22
C CYS A 6 -3.35 28.70 37.73
N PHE A 7 -2.30 28.22 37.05
CA PHE A 7 -2.30 28.15 35.59
C PHE A 7 -3.30 27.07 35.19
N VAL A 8 -4.53 27.48 34.90
CA VAL A 8 -5.46 26.66 34.13
C VAL A 8 -4.90 26.63 32.71
N LEU A 9 -4.24 25.53 32.35
CA LEU A 9 -3.98 25.18 30.95
C LEU A 9 -5.33 25.01 30.27
N ALA A 10 -5.84 26.10 29.68
CA ALA A 10 -6.98 26.03 28.79
C ALA A 10 -6.52 25.25 27.55
N THR A 11 -6.89 23.97 27.47
CA THR A 11 -6.82 23.19 26.25
C THR A 11 -7.71 23.88 25.21
N VAL A 12 -7.07 24.54 24.24
CA VAL A 12 -7.77 25.16 23.12
C VAL A 12 -8.25 24.02 22.23
N ALA A 13 -9.51 23.63 22.42
CA ALA A 13 -10.12 22.58 21.64
C ALA A 13 -10.18 22.99 20.16
N ILE A 14 -9.77 22.08 19.28
CA ILE A 14 -9.74 22.34 17.85
C ILE A 14 -11.16 22.24 17.31
N VAL A 15 -11.69 23.37 16.83
CA VAL A 15 -13.03 23.47 16.23
C VAL A 15 -12.91 23.36 14.71
N VAL A 16 -13.65 22.40 14.13
CA VAL A 16 -13.76 22.16 12.69
C VAL A 16 -15.23 22.24 12.31
N ASP A 17 -15.62 23.21 11.47
CA ASP A 17 -17.03 23.42 11.06
C ASP A 17 -18.03 23.47 12.23
N GLY A 18 -17.60 24.03 13.38
CA GLY A 18 -18.41 24.12 14.60
C GLY A 18 -18.38 22.87 15.51
N ASN A 19 -17.62 21.85 15.12
CA ASN A 19 -17.53 20.57 15.82
C ASN A 19 -16.13 20.36 16.38
N VAL A 20 -16.04 19.96 17.65
CA VAL A 20 -14.77 19.78 18.35
C VAL A 20 -14.30 18.34 18.15
N ILE A 21 -13.02 18.15 17.80
CA ILE A 21 -12.45 16.79 17.70
C ILE A 21 -12.51 16.11 19.07
N ASP A 22 -13.13 14.93 19.11
CA ASP A 22 -13.15 14.06 20.28
C ASP A 22 -12.15 12.91 20.05
N GLY A 23 -10.96 13.06 20.64
CA GLY A 23 -9.89 12.08 20.53
C GLY A 23 -10.33 10.69 21.00
N ARG A 24 -11.17 10.60 22.05
CA ARG A 24 -11.60 9.31 22.61
C ARG A 24 -12.61 8.58 21.72
N LYS A 25 -13.42 9.30 20.95
CA LYS A 25 -14.34 8.72 19.94
C LYS A 25 -13.67 8.41 18.61
N SER A 26 -12.49 8.97 18.38
CA SER A 26 -11.72 8.74 17.15
C SER A 26 -11.33 7.25 17.03
N LEU A 27 -11.19 6.77 15.79
CA LEU A 27 -11.02 5.35 15.49
C LEU A 27 -9.59 5.05 15.04
N VAL A 28 -9.10 3.88 15.41
CA VAL A 28 -7.77 3.37 15.01
C VAL A 28 -7.89 1.90 14.64
N TRP A 29 -7.47 1.53 13.44
CA TRP A 29 -7.61 0.15 12.93
C TRP A 29 -6.55 -0.18 11.87
N GLY A 30 -6.48 -1.44 11.45
CA GLY A 30 -5.66 -1.87 10.34
C GLY A 30 -4.57 -2.89 10.70
N PRO A 31 -3.83 -3.38 9.69
CA PRO A 31 -3.10 -4.64 9.78
C PRO A 31 -1.98 -4.65 10.83
N ALA A 32 -1.31 -3.52 11.06
CA ALA A 32 -0.25 -3.44 12.05
C ALA A 32 -0.73 -3.69 13.49
N ILE A 33 -2.03 -3.46 13.77
CA ILE A 33 -2.65 -3.61 15.09
C ILE A 33 -3.46 -4.90 15.15
N GLU A 34 -4.24 -5.18 14.09
CA GLU A 34 -5.20 -6.29 14.06
C GLU A 34 -4.59 -7.63 13.65
N LEU A 35 -3.47 -7.60 12.92
CA LEU A 35 -2.73 -8.77 12.44
C LEU A 35 -1.28 -8.72 12.95
N PRO A 36 -1.03 -8.65 14.27
CA PRO A 36 0.31 -8.42 14.80
C PRO A 36 1.29 -9.57 14.50
N GLU A 37 0.78 -10.77 14.22
CA GLU A 37 1.58 -11.93 13.81
C GLU A 37 2.11 -11.81 12.38
N LEU A 38 1.46 -10.99 11.54
CA LEU A 38 1.77 -10.81 10.13
C LEU A 38 2.96 -9.87 9.94
N ASP A 39 3.99 -10.35 9.24
CA ASP A 39 5.05 -9.49 8.74
C ASP A 39 4.70 -8.95 7.35
N LEU A 40 4.57 -7.63 7.25
CA LEU A 40 4.51 -6.89 5.99
C LEU A 40 5.77 -6.04 5.83
N PRO A 41 6.28 -5.84 4.59
CA PRO A 41 7.45 -4.99 4.33
C PRO A 41 7.34 -3.59 4.93
N VAL A 42 6.14 -3.01 4.81
CA VAL A 42 5.75 -1.78 5.48
C VAL A 42 4.47 -2.08 6.25
N ARG A 43 4.49 -1.81 7.56
CA ARG A 43 3.33 -1.95 8.43
C ARG A 43 2.59 -0.62 8.50
N TYR A 44 1.28 -0.68 8.59
CA TYR A 44 0.45 0.52 8.61
C TYR A 44 -0.84 0.29 9.39
N PHE A 45 -1.41 1.41 9.83
CA PHE A 45 -2.73 1.50 10.44
C PHE A 45 -3.37 2.83 10.04
N PHE A 46 -4.69 2.89 10.20
CA PHE A 46 -5.51 4.04 9.89
C PHE A 46 -5.95 4.73 11.17
N VAL A 47 -6.13 6.04 11.08
CA VAL A 47 -6.74 6.85 12.14
C VAL A 47 -7.87 7.66 11.50
N GLN A 48 -9.07 7.66 12.09
CA GLN A 48 -10.17 8.53 11.71
C GLN A 48 -10.50 9.45 12.87
N LEU A 49 -10.40 10.75 12.65
CA LEU A 49 -10.83 11.74 13.64
C LEU A 49 -12.36 11.82 13.65
N VAL A 50 -12.93 11.84 14.85
CA VAL A 50 -14.37 11.88 15.09
C VAL A 50 -14.69 13.10 15.95
N GLY A 51 -15.78 13.80 15.61
CA GLY A 51 -16.27 14.96 16.35
C GLY A 51 -16.98 14.56 17.65
N SER A 52 -17.25 15.55 18.50
CA SER A 52 -17.98 15.34 19.75
C SER A 52 -19.43 14.89 19.53
N ASP A 53 -20.01 15.17 18.37
CA ASP A 53 -21.29 14.65 17.89
C ASP A 53 -21.25 13.16 17.45
N GLY A 54 -20.06 12.56 17.34
CA GLY A 54 -19.86 11.19 16.88
C GLY A 54 -19.76 11.02 15.36
N LEU A 55 -19.74 12.10 14.58
CA LEU A 55 -19.57 12.05 13.13
C LEU A 55 -18.09 12.15 12.74
N ASN A 56 -17.72 11.55 11.60
CA ASN A 56 -16.37 11.67 11.05
C ASN A 56 -16.07 13.14 10.71
N ILE A 57 -14.92 13.63 11.17
CA ILE A 57 -14.37 14.90 10.71
C ILE A 57 -13.99 14.72 9.25
N THR A 58 -14.35 15.68 8.39
CA THR A 58 -14.05 15.65 6.95
C THR A 58 -13.14 16.78 6.49
N ARG A 59 -12.83 17.75 7.36
CA ARG A 59 -12.00 18.94 7.06
C ARG A 59 -11.09 19.32 8.22
N PRO A 60 -10.19 18.44 8.67
CA PRO A 60 -9.35 18.72 9.82
C PRO A 60 -8.41 19.92 9.54
N PRO A 61 -8.05 20.74 10.53
CA PRO A 61 -6.95 21.67 10.40
C PRO A 61 -5.63 20.91 10.22
N GLN A 62 -4.64 21.59 9.65
CA GLN A 62 -3.33 20.99 9.43
C GLN A 62 -2.72 20.49 10.74
N ASN A 63 -1.99 19.38 10.66
CA ASN A 63 -1.30 18.75 11.80
C ASN A 63 -2.24 18.32 12.95
N SER A 64 -3.50 17.97 12.66
CA SER A 64 -4.48 17.53 13.67
C SER A 64 -4.12 16.23 14.39
N LEU A 65 -3.19 15.43 13.86
CA LEU A 65 -2.72 14.16 14.43
C LEU A 65 -1.24 14.24 14.80
N VAL A 66 -0.92 13.88 16.05
CA VAL A 66 0.44 13.72 16.56
C VAL A 66 0.68 12.25 16.88
N VAL A 67 1.80 11.71 16.39
CA VAL A 67 2.20 10.30 16.62
C VAL A 67 3.53 10.26 17.36
N GLY A 68 3.49 9.88 18.63
CA GLY A 68 4.67 9.58 19.44
C GLY A 68 5.12 8.14 19.21
N TRP A 69 6.42 7.86 19.31
CA TRP A 69 6.95 6.50 19.14
C TRP A 69 7.95 6.19 20.25
N THR A 70 7.80 4.98 20.80
CA THR A 70 8.70 4.39 21.78
C THR A 70 9.12 3.03 21.24
N ALA A 71 10.32 2.98 20.65
CA ALA A 71 10.86 1.74 20.09
C ALA A 71 12.34 1.61 20.49
N PRO A 72 12.64 1.49 21.80
CA PRO A 72 14.01 1.33 22.27
C PRO A 72 14.59 0.08 21.61
N ASN A 73 15.73 0.24 20.94
CA ASN A 73 16.44 -0.81 20.20
C ASN A 73 15.87 -1.21 18.83
N CYS A 74 14.86 -0.52 18.32
CA CYS A 74 14.35 -0.77 16.97
C CYS A 74 14.63 0.40 16.03
N ARG A 75 15.33 0.12 14.92
CA ARG A 75 15.54 1.10 13.85
C ARG A 75 14.35 1.02 12.90
N LEU A 76 13.62 2.13 12.76
CA LEU A 76 12.45 2.20 11.90
C LEU A 76 12.34 3.54 11.16
N LYS A 77 11.81 3.50 9.94
CA LYS A 77 11.38 4.68 9.19
C LYS A 77 9.87 4.81 9.37
N ARG A 78 9.40 6.00 9.74
CA ARG A 78 7.99 6.30 10.01
C ARG A 78 7.49 7.39 9.07
N GLN A 79 6.21 7.34 8.73
CA GLN A 79 5.54 8.36 7.96
C GLN A 79 4.05 8.39 8.32
N THR A 80 3.53 9.61 8.49
CA THR A 80 2.09 9.86 8.56
C THR A 80 1.67 10.52 7.25
N ILE A 81 0.63 9.97 6.64
CA ILE A 81 0.01 10.50 5.42
C ILE A 81 -1.35 11.05 5.82
N ASP A 82 -1.53 12.36 5.70
CA ASP A 82 -2.82 13.04 5.83
C ASP A 82 -3.59 12.87 4.51
N ARG A 83 -4.83 12.39 4.59
CA ARG A 83 -5.70 12.23 3.42
C ARG A 83 -6.61 13.44 3.19
N HIS A 84 -6.49 14.45 4.04
CA HIS A 84 -7.23 15.71 4.01
C HIS A 84 -8.75 15.59 4.17
N ASP A 85 -9.21 14.42 4.65
CA ASP A 85 -10.61 14.08 4.89
C ASP A 85 -10.88 13.71 6.37
N GLY A 86 -9.98 14.08 7.28
CA GLY A 86 -10.02 13.72 8.69
C GLY A 86 -9.49 12.32 9.00
N SER A 87 -9.06 11.57 7.98
CA SER A 87 -8.40 10.29 8.12
C SER A 87 -6.91 10.35 7.77
N PHE A 88 -6.14 9.44 8.37
CA PHE A 88 -4.70 9.36 8.23
C PHE A 88 -4.26 7.92 7.99
N VAL A 89 -3.19 7.74 7.23
CA VAL A 89 -2.46 6.46 7.15
C VAL A 89 -1.12 6.65 7.86
N VAL A 90 -0.94 5.95 8.97
CA VAL A 90 0.35 5.91 9.66
C VAL A 90 1.05 4.64 9.24
N ARG A 91 2.26 4.77 8.70
CA ARG A 91 3.07 3.64 8.24
C ARG A 91 4.48 3.67 8.81
N PHE A 92 5.03 2.49 9.02
CA PHE A 92 6.40 2.33 9.47
C PHE A 92 7.04 1.11 8.83
N ARG A 93 8.35 1.21 8.62
CA ARG A 93 9.20 0.18 8.05
C ARG A 93 10.33 -0.10 9.01
N LEU A 94 10.49 -1.37 9.38
CA LEU A 94 11.63 -1.82 10.17
C LEU A 94 12.86 -1.96 9.28
N TYR A 95 14.02 -1.66 9.84
CA TYR A 95 15.31 -1.94 9.20
C TYR A 95 15.97 -3.22 9.72
N ASP A 96 15.51 -3.75 10.85
CA ASP A 96 16.06 -4.93 11.54
C ASP A 96 14.94 -5.66 12.28
N ALA A 97 15.24 -6.83 12.86
CA ALA A 97 14.31 -7.50 13.75
C ALA A 97 14.07 -6.66 15.02
N CYS A 98 12.83 -6.68 15.51
CA CYS A 98 12.39 -5.84 16.61
C CYS A 98 11.44 -6.61 17.54
N ASP A 99 11.65 -6.55 18.85
CA ASP A 99 10.82 -7.29 19.81
C ASP A 99 9.40 -6.74 19.91
N GLN A 100 9.27 -5.41 19.89
CA GLN A 100 8.00 -4.70 19.91
C GLN A 100 8.17 -3.25 19.46
N VAL A 101 7.11 -2.68 18.91
CA VAL A 101 7.03 -1.25 18.58
C VAL A 101 5.86 -0.64 19.35
N GLU A 102 6.11 0.42 20.11
CA GLU A 102 5.05 1.17 20.78
C GLU A 102 4.87 2.54 20.15
N PHE A 103 3.62 2.99 20.05
CA PHE A 103 3.29 4.34 19.60
C PHE A 103 2.14 4.92 20.42
N SER A 104 2.15 6.24 20.56
CA SER A 104 1.09 7.02 21.17
C SER A 104 0.45 7.94 20.14
N LEU A 105 -0.85 8.16 20.27
CA LEU A 105 -1.63 9.02 19.37
C LEU A 105 -2.29 10.12 20.18
N SER A 106 -2.17 11.36 19.73
CA SER A 106 -2.91 12.48 20.29
C SER A 106 -3.36 13.45 19.22
N THR A 107 -4.39 14.23 19.53
CA THR A 107 -4.73 15.43 18.76
C THR A 107 -3.66 16.50 18.95
N ALA A 108 -3.68 17.56 18.13
CA ALA A 108 -2.69 18.64 18.23
C ALA A 108 -2.79 19.46 19.55
N ASP A 109 -3.96 19.48 20.18
CA ASP A 109 -4.18 20.06 21.53
C ASP A 109 -3.85 19.07 22.66
N GLY A 110 -3.34 17.87 22.34
CA GLY A 110 -2.82 16.90 23.30
C GLY A 110 -3.85 15.92 23.85
N GLN A 111 -5.07 15.86 23.31
CA GLN A 111 -6.02 14.84 23.73
C GLN A 111 -5.62 13.45 23.23
N PRO A 112 -5.70 12.41 24.09
CA PRO A 112 -5.41 11.05 23.68
C PRO A 112 -6.42 10.54 22.64
N ILE A 113 -5.92 9.89 21.59
CA ILE A 113 -6.75 9.26 20.56
C ILE A 113 -7.04 7.80 20.92
N ALA A 114 -8.32 7.43 20.89
CA ALA A 114 -8.81 6.09 21.16
C ALA A 114 -8.20 5.48 22.45
N GLN A 115 -7.65 4.26 22.37
CA GLN A 115 -7.04 3.54 23.49
C GLN A 115 -5.52 3.70 23.61
N THR A 116 -4.93 4.76 23.07
CA THR A 116 -3.47 5.04 23.16
C THR A 116 -2.89 4.87 24.58
N PRO A 117 -1.65 4.35 24.74
CA PRO A 117 -0.71 3.90 23.71
C PRO A 117 -1.03 2.51 23.15
N TYR A 118 -0.44 2.20 22.00
CA TYR A 118 -0.54 0.91 21.33
C TYR A 118 0.81 0.21 21.30
N THR A 119 0.83 -1.09 21.61
CA THR A 119 2.03 -1.93 21.52
C THR A 119 1.83 -2.99 20.44
N ILE A 120 2.68 -2.98 19.44
CA ILE A 120 2.74 -4.00 18.39
C ILE A 120 3.78 -5.03 18.79
N ARG A 121 3.33 -6.26 19.05
CA ARG A 121 4.16 -7.41 19.38
C ARG A 121 3.48 -8.68 18.90
N LYS A 122 4.25 -9.64 18.38
CA LYS A 122 3.70 -10.94 17.97
C LYS A 122 3.25 -11.74 19.20
N PRO A 123 2.00 -12.22 19.24
CA PRO A 123 1.54 -13.14 20.27
C PRO A 123 2.39 -14.41 20.37
N SER A 124 2.98 -14.87 19.27
CA SER A 124 3.91 -16.03 19.28
C SER A 124 5.21 -15.80 20.07
N GLY A 125 5.53 -14.55 20.43
CA GLY A 125 6.80 -14.18 21.06
C GLY A 125 7.98 -14.08 20.09
N ARG A 126 7.77 -14.33 18.80
CA ARG A 126 8.76 -14.10 17.74
C ARG A 126 9.00 -12.59 17.55
N PRO A 127 10.19 -12.17 17.07
CA PRO A 127 10.41 -10.77 16.74
C PRO A 127 9.59 -10.35 15.51
N LEU A 128 9.25 -9.07 15.45
CA LEU A 128 8.78 -8.39 14.24
C LEU A 128 9.93 -8.32 13.24
N LEU A 129 9.70 -8.78 12.01
CA LEU A 129 10.77 -8.85 11.01
C LEU A 129 10.69 -7.69 10.00
N ALA A 130 11.85 -7.24 9.53
CA ALA A 130 11.96 -6.42 8.32
C ALA A 130 11.90 -7.32 7.07
N GLU A 131 11.61 -6.74 5.90
CA GLU A 131 11.39 -7.50 4.66
C GLU A 131 12.55 -8.41 4.23
N HIS A 132 13.78 -8.02 4.56
CA HIS A 132 15.01 -8.72 4.18
C HIS A 132 15.52 -9.66 5.29
N CYS A 133 14.88 -9.64 6.47
CA CYS A 133 15.30 -10.46 7.60
C CYS A 133 14.86 -11.91 7.40
N ASP A 134 15.82 -12.83 7.51
CA ASP A 134 15.55 -14.26 7.68
C ASP A 134 16.21 -14.73 8.98
N CYS A 135 15.40 -14.96 10.00
CA CYS A 135 15.84 -15.40 11.32
C CYS A 135 15.59 -16.90 11.54
N GLY A 136 15.48 -17.70 10.46
CA GLY A 136 15.28 -19.14 10.53
C GLY A 136 13.94 -19.61 11.12
N GLN A 137 12.98 -18.68 11.28
CA GLN A 137 11.67 -18.91 11.87
C GLN A 137 10.53 -18.32 11.02
N LEU A 138 10.74 -18.25 9.70
CA LEU A 138 9.73 -17.77 8.77
C LEU A 138 8.55 -18.74 8.71
N PRO A 139 7.29 -18.25 8.70
CA PRO A 139 6.13 -19.11 8.52
C PRO A 139 6.14 -19.76 7.13
N THR A 140 5.55 -20.94 7.04
CA THR A 140 5.17 -21.54 5.76
C THR A 140 4.16 -20.66 5.03
N THR A 141 3.98 -20.87 3.72
CA THR A 141 2.98 -20.12 2.93
C THR A 141 1.58 -20.25 3.52
N ASP A 142 1.16 -21.44 3.95
CA ASP A 142 -0.19 -21.66 4.49
C ASP A 142 -0.39 -21.01 5.87
N GLU A 143 0.65 -21.04 6.73
CA GLU A 143 0.64 -20.28 7.98
C GLU A 143 0.55 -18.78 7.72
N TRP A 144 1.31 -18.26 6.74
CA TRP A 144 1.27 -16.85 6.37
C TRP A 144 -0.11 -16.45 5.83
N LEU A 145 -0.71 -17.25 4.95
CA LEU A 145 -2.06 -17.03 4.41
C LEU A 145 -3.12 -16.98 5.54
N THR A 146 -2.96 -17.85 6.55
CA THR A 146 -3.82 -17.89 7.73
C THR A 146 -3.65 -16.62 8.60
N MET A 147 -2.40 -16.22 8.86
CA MET A 147 -2.08 -15.00 9.61
C MET A 147 -2.61 -13.74 8.91
N ALA A 148 -2.53 -13.70 7.58
CA ALA A 148 -3.02 -12.61 6.74
C ALA A 148 -4.55 -12.62 6.56
N LYS A 149 -5.25 -13.65 7.07
CA LYS A 149 -6.70 -13.86 6.89
C LYS A 149 -7.09 -13.82 5.41
N CYS A 150 -6.29 -14.43 4.54
CA CYS A 150 -6.54 -14.43 3.11
C CYS A 150 -7.87 -15.11 2.76
N PRO A 151 -8.66 -14.55 1.83
CA PRO A 151 -9.85 -15.24 1.33
C PRO A 151 -9.42 -16.50 0.57
N ALA A 152 -10.20 -17.57 0.68
CA ALA A 152 -9.90 -18.82 -0.03
C ALA A 152 -10.07 -18.69 -1.56
N HIS A 153 -10.86 -17.70 -1.99
CA HIS A 153 -11.27 -17.48 -3.38
C HIS A 153 -11.13 -16.02 -3.77
N PHE A 154 -10.72 -15.80 -5.01
CA PHE A 154 -10.75 -14.50 -5.69
C PHE A 154 -11.47 -14.72 -7.01
N ALA A 155 -12.58 -14.02 -7.23
CA ALA A 155 -13.44 -14.25 -8.38
C ALA A 155 -12.68 -14.08 -9.72
N GLN A 156 -11.77 -13.11 -9.79
CA GLN A 156 -10.89 -12.95 -10.95
C GLN A 156 -9.97 -14.16 -11.15
N LEU A 157 -9.27 -14.59 -10.09
CA LEU A 157 -8.34 -15.72 -10.16
C LEU A 157 -9.06 -17.02 -10.55
N ASP A 158 -10.25 -17.25 -9.98
CA ASP A 158 -11.10 -18.39 -10.32
C ASP A 158 -11.46 -18.39 -11.81
N ARG A 159 -11.86 -17.22 -12.36
CA ARG A 159 -12.17 -17.08 -13.80
C ARG A 159 -10.95 -17.29 -14.69
N ASP A 160 -9.82 -16.69 -14.34
CA ASP A 160 -8.60 -16.74 -15.17
C ASP A 160 -8.06 -18.17 -15.27
N LEU A 161 -8.13 -18.92 -14.18
CA LEU A 161 -7.66 -20.31 -14.13
C LEU A 161 -8.71 -21.33 -14.64
N ALA A 162 -9.99 -20.96 -14.73
CA ALA A 162 -11.06 -21.86 -15.20
C ALA A 162 -10.85 -22.36 -16.64
N ASN A 163 -10.10 -21.62 -17.45
CA ASN A 163 -9.78 -22.01 -18.83
C ASN A 163 -8.75 -23.14 -18.93
N TRP A 164 -8.11 -23.52 -17.82
CA TRP A 164 -7.06 -24.52 -17.78
C TRP A 164 -7.56 -25.79 -17.09
N SER A 165 -7.46 -26.93 -17.76
CA SER A 165 -7.74 -28.22 -17.11
C SER A 165 -6.62 -28.59 -16.14
N ASP A 166 -6.92 -29.48 -15.19
CA ASP A 166 -5.88 -30.02 -14.30
C ASP A 166 -4.74 -30.64 -15.11
N ARG A 167 -3.49 -30.43 -14.65
CA ARG A 167 -2.27 -30.91 -15.32
C ARG A 167 -2.24 -30.60 -16.84
N SER A 168 -2.48 -29.34 -17.23
CA SER A 168 -2.48 -28.92 -18.64
C SER A 168 -1.32 -27.99 -19.04
N VAL A 169 -0.61 -27.44 -18.06
CA VAL A 169 0.45 -26.46 -18.31
C VAL A 169 1.79 -27.17 -18.40
N ASP A 170 2.36 -27.21 -19.59
CA ASP A 170 3.73 -27.67 -19.84
C ASP A 170 4.70 -26.48 -19.71
N PHE A 171 5.26 -26.29 -18.51
CA PHE A 171 6.17 -25.18 -18.24
C PHE A 171 7.47 -25.26 -19.05
N GLU A 172 8.01 -26.46 -19.26
CA GLU A 172 9.22 -26.67 -20.07
C GLU A 172 8.99 -26.25 -21.52
N LYS A 173 7.84 -26.62 -22.08
CA LYS A 173 7.45 -26.17 -23.42
C LYS A 173 7.27 -24.65 -23.47
N ALA A 174 6.64 -24.05 -22.46
CA ALA A 174 6.44 -22.59 -22.39
C ALA A 174 7.77 -21.83 -22.25
N LEU A 175 8.70 -22.36 -21.44
CA LEU A 175 10.04 -21.82 -21.25
C LEU A 175 10.84 -21.90 -22.55
N ASN A 176 10.88 -23.07 -23.19
CA ASN A 176 11.56 -23.26 -24.48
C ASN A 176 10.99 -22.35 -25.58
N TYR A 177 9.67 -22.22 -25.65
CA TYR A 177 9.03 -21.28 -26.58
C TYR A 177 9.44 -19.84 -26.28
N SER A 178 9.48 -19.45 -25.00
CA SER A 178 9.87 -18.10 -24.59
C SER A 178 11.32 -17.80 -24.96
N HIS A 179 12.25 -18.75 -24.77
CA HIS A 179 13.62 -18.63 -25.24
C HIS A 179 13.68 -18.43 -26.76
N GLN A 180 13.05 -19.32 -27.53
CA GLN A 180 13.05 -19.20 -28.99
C GLN A 180 12.44 -17.88 -29.48
N ARG A 181 11.39 -17.41 -28.82
CA ARG A 181 10.64 -16.22 -29.24
C ARG A 181 11.29 -14.90 -28.84
N TRP A 182 12.04 -14.87 -27.74
CA TRP A 182 12.50 -13.61 -27.13
C TRP A 182 14.01 -13.53 -26.91
N THR A 183 14.75 -14.65 -26.87
CA THR A 183 16.21 -14.64 -26.59
C THR A 183 17.09 -14.72 -27.85
N GLY A 184 16.49 -14.79 -29.03
CA GLY A 184 17.20 -14.85 -30.32
C GLY A 184 17.90 -13.52 -30.70
N PRO A 185 19.08 -13.55 -31.36
CA PRO A 185 19.76 -12.36 -31.88
C PRO A 185 18.91 -11.43 -32.75
N GLU A 186 17.96 -11.99 -33.48
CA GLU A 186 16.97 -11.31 -34.33
C GLU A 186 15.91 -10.53 -33.53
N HIS A 187 15.80 -10.79 -32.23
CA HIS A 187 14.85 -10.16 -31.31
C HIS A 187 15.56 -9.24 -30.30
N ARG A 188 16.81 -8.82 -30.57
CA ARG A 188 17.60 -7.91 -29.72
C ARG A 188 16.95 -6.54 -29.43
N TYR A 189 15.93 -6.15 -30.18
CA TYR A 189 15.13 -4.93 -29.94
C TYR A 189 13.88 -5.14 -29.09
N SER A 190 13.72 -6.33 -28.48
CA SER A 190 12.75 -6.58 -27.38
C SER A 190 13.14 -5.86 -26.09
N SER A 191 14.06 -4.89 -26.16
CA SER A 191 14.51 -4.08 -25.04
C SER A 191 13.48 -2.99 -24.74
N ALA A 192 13.23 -2.75 -23.46
CA ALA A 192 12.56 -1.53 -23.04
C ALA A 192 13.41 -0.32 -23.46
N VAL A 193 12.82 0.62 -24.20
CA VAL A 193 13.44 1.92 -24.44
C VAL A 193 13.39 2.70 -23.13
N CYS A 194 14.44 2.57 -22.32
CA CYS A 194 14.66 3.48 -21.21
C CYS A 194 15.06 4.84 -21.79
N HIS A 195 14.21 5.86 -21.62
CA HIS A 195 14.44 7.23 -22.09
C HIS A 195 15.55 7.97 -21.32
N TYR A 196 16.45 7.27 -20.61
CA TYR A 196 17.55 7.90 -19.92
C TYR A 196 18.87 7.26 -20.30
N GLN A 197 19.89 8.09 -20.47
CA GLN A 197 21.26 7.66 -20.70
C GLN A 197 22.09 8.08 -19.49
N ILE A 198 22.78 7.11 -18.88
CA ILE A 198 23.83 7.39 -17.90
C ILE A 198 25.13 7.48 -18.69
N ILE A 199 25.71 8.67 -18.81
CA ILE A 199 27.02 8.89 -19.43
C ILE A 199 27.95 9.41 -18.35
N ASN A 200 29.11 8.76 -18.15
CA ASN A 200 30.09 9.16 -17.13
C ASN A 200 29.50 9.25 -15.71
N ASN A 201 28.57 8.36 -15.36
CA ASN A 201 27.84 8.38 -14.09
C ASN A 201 26.93 9.61 -13.90
N GLU A 202 26.66 10.37 -14.96
CA GLU A 202 25.72 11.49 -14.97
C GLU A 202 24.46 11.12 -15.75
N HIS A 203 23.31 11.47 -15.17
CA HIS A 203 22.01 11.24 -15.78
C HIS A 203 21.74 12.31 -16.84
N LYS A 204 21.72 11.92 -18.12
CA LYS A 204 21.47 12.83 -19.26
C LYS A 204 20.02 12.79 -19.75
N TYR A 205 19.06 12.73 -18.83
CA TYR A 205 17.65 12.91 -19.13
C TYR A 205 17.17 14.19 -18.47
N GLU A 206 16.83 15.16 -19.31
CA GLU A 206 16.10 16.36 -18.90
C GLU A 206 14.62 16.12 -19.21
N PRO A 207 13.77 15.91 -18.20
CA PRO A 207 12.34 15.83 -18.45
C PRO A 207 11.85 17.17 -19.00
N THR A 208 10.99 17.11 -20.01
CA THR A 208 10.38 18.30 -20.64
C THR A 208 9.47 19.08 -19.69
N VAL A 209 9.08 18.46 -18.58
CA VAL A 209 8.31 19.04 -17.48
C VAL A 209 8.88 18.60 -16.14
N GLU A 210 8.73 19.45 -15.13
CA GLU A 210 9.10 19.12 -13.75
C GLU A 210 8.37 17.84 -13.29
N GLN A 211 9.11 16.85 -12.80
CA GLN A 211 8.50 15.67 -12.17
C GLN A 211 7.93 16.06 -10.80
N ARG A 212 6.69 15.66 -10.55
CA ARG A 212 6.00 15.89 -9.27
C ARG A 212 6.14 14.67 -8.38
N ALA A 213 6.28 14.89 -7.06
CA ALA A 213 6.21 13.80 -6.11
C ALA A 213 4.80 13.19 -6.18
N PHE A 214 4.68 11.87 -5.97
CA PHE A 214 3.38 11.22 -6.10
C PHE A 214 2.32 11.82 -5.16
N ALA A 215 2.72 12.21 -3.94
CA ALA A 215 1.82 12.85 -2.99
C ALA A 215 1.25 14.19 -3.48
N ASP A 216 1.96 14.90 -4.37
CA ASP A 216 1.51 16.20 -4.87
C ASP A 216 0.29 16.08 -5.78
N PHE A 217 0.01 14.90 -6.34
CA PHE A 217 -1.19 14.65 -7.14
C PHE A 217 -2.47 14.85 -6.32
N PHE A 218 -2.41 14.64 -5.00
CA PHE A 218 -3.56 14.81 -4.11
C PHE A 218 -3.89 16.28 -3.81
N ASN A 219 -3.03 17.21 -4.22
CA ASN A 219 -3.35 18.65 -4.18
C ASN A 219 -4.33 19.08 -5.29
N TYR A 220 -4.68 18.17 -6.20
CA TYR A 220 -5.58 18.43 -7.33
C TYR A 220 -6.91 17.70 -7.16
N ARG A 221 -8.01 18.36 -7.53
CA ARG A 221 -9.36 17.77 -7.43
C ARG A 221 -9.63 16.67 -8.47
N TYR A 222 -8.98 16.75 -9.63
CA TYR A 222 -9.18 15.87 -10.77
C TYR A 222 -7.82 15.35 -11.24
N VAL A 223 -7.64 14.03 -11.28
CA VAL A 223 -6.38 13.41 -11.71
C VAL A 223 -6.66 12.41 -12.82
N ILE A 224 -5.95 12.55 -13.94
CA ILE A 224 -6.13 11.69 -15.12
C ILE A 224 -5.17 10.51 -15.05
N ASN A 225 -5.72 9.29 -15.20
CA ASN A 225 -4.96 8.06 -15.37
C ASN A 225 -5.02 7.61 -16.84
N VAL A 226 -3.92 7.87 -17.56
CA VAL A 226 -3.70 7.47 -18.95
C VAL A 226 -2.70 6.32 -18.99
N ASP A 227 -2.98 5.33 -19.83
CA ASP A 227 -2.09 4.19 -20.03
C ASP A 227 -0.84 4.58 -20.83
N GLY A 228 0.22 3.80 -20.64
CA GLY A 228 1.50 3.97 -21.35
C GLY A 228 1.68 2.85 -22.36
N THR A 229 2.82 2.16 -22.28
CA THR A 229 3.05 0.91 -23.02
C THR A 229 2.00 -0.17 -22.66
N VAL A 230 1.55 -0.15 -21.41
CA VAL A 230 0.51 -1.02 -20.83
C VAL A 230 -0.26 -0.24 -19.76
N ALA A 231 -1.10 -0.92 -18.98
CA ALA A 231 -1.85 -0.36 -17.87
C ALA A 231 -0.96 0.45 -16.91
N ALA A 232 -1.44 1.62 -16.50
CA ALA A 232 -0.64 2.51 -15.66
C ALA A 232 -0.63 2.07 -14.19
N TYR A 233 0.54 1.60 -13.73
CA TYR A 233 0.89 1.24 -12.34
C TYR A 233 0.50 2.24 -11.23
N ARG A 234 0.11 3.47 -11.58
CA ARG A 234 -0.21 4.55 -10.65
C ARG A 234 -1.66 4.49 -10.18
N LEU A 235 -2.54 3.79 -10.92
CA LEU A 235 -3.97 3.74 -10.64
C LEU A 235 -4.32 3.36 -9.19
N PRO A 236 -3.79 2.27 -8.59
CA PRO A 236 -4.22 1.87 -7.24
C PRO A 236 -3.87 2.94 -6.19
N PHE A 237 -2.75 3.65 -6.40
CA PHE A 237 -2.34 4.73 -5.51
C PHE A 237 -3.20 5.99 -5.70
N LEU A 238 -3.61 6.30 -6.93
CA LEU A 238 -4.50 7.43 -7.22
C LEU A 238 -5.88 7.22 -6.59
N LEU A 239 -6.44 6.01 -6.69
CA LEU A 239 -7.73 5.64 -6.10
C LEU A 239 -7.74 5.72 -4.56
N SER A 240 -6.56 5.62 -3.93
CA SER A 240 -6.42 5.69 -2.47
C SER A 240 -6.53 7.12 -1.91
N GLY A 241 -6.33 8.12 -2.76
CA GLY A 241 -6.35 9.55 -2.42
C GLY A 241 -7.74 10.16 -2.35
N ASP A 242 -7.79 11.49 -2.28
CA ASP A 242 -9.03 12.28 -2.22
C ASP A 242 -9.36 13.04 -3.52
N SER A 243 -8.68 12.67 -4.61
CA SER A 243 -8.93 13.23 -5.94
C SER A 243 -9.92 12.36 -6.71
N LEU A 244 -10.74 12.97 -7.58
CA LEU A 244 -11.49 12.22 -8.58
C LEU A 244 -10.51 11.67 -9.64
N VAL A 245 -10.48 10.35 -9.80
CA VAL A 245 -9.71 9.70 -10.85
C VAL A 245 -10.53 9.67 -12.15
N LEU A 246 -9.97 10.22 -13.22
CA LEU A 246 -10.49 10.11 -14.57
C LEU A 246 -9.68 9.05 -15.32
N LYS A 247 -10.28 7.90 -15.62
CA LYS A 247 -9.57 6.75 -16.20
C LYS A 247 -9.90 6.61 -17.67
N GLN A 248 -8.86 6.56 -18.51
CA GLN A 248 -8.97 6.25 -19.94
C GLN A 248 -9.59 4.86 -20.17
N ASP A 249 -10.53 4.78 -21.11
CA ASP A 249 -11.00 3.54 -21.70
C ASP A 249 -9.91 2.95 -22.61
N SER A 250 -9.46 1.75 -22.26
CA SER A 250 -8.26 1.12 -22.81
C SER A 250 -8.38 -0.39 -22.70
N SER A 251 -7.77 -1.10 -23.64
CA SER A 251 -7.70 -2.56 -23.63
C SER A 251 -6.71 -3.11 -22.59
N PHE A 252 -5.84 -2.28 -22.01
CA PHE A 252 -4.91 -2.72 -20.99
C PHE A 252 -5.60 -2.81 -19.62
N TYR A 253 -5.23 -3.84 -18.85
CA TYR A 253 -5.82 -4.13 -17.56
C TYR A 253 -4.80 -4.67 -16.56
N GLU A 254 -5.09 -4.48 -15.28
CA GLU A 254 -4.44 -5.19 -14.17
C GLU A 254 -5.44 -6.15 -13.53
N HIS A 255 -4.96 -7.08 -12.69
CA HIS A 255 -5.78 -8.14 -12.10
C HIS A 255 -7.04 -7.66 -11.35
N PHE A 256 -7.06 -6.41 -10.87
CA PHE A 256 -8.20 -5.87 -10.13
C PHE A 256 -9.18 -5.03 -10.98
N TYR A 257 -8.85 -4.71 -12.24
CA TYR A 257 -9.66 -3.78 -13.05
C TYR A 257 -11.08 -4.30 -13.31
N HIS A 258 -11.25 -5.62 -13.38
CA HIS A 258 -12.56 -6.25 -13.59
C HIS A 258 -13.53 -6.11 -12.40
N GLU A 259 -13.00 -5.79 -11.21
CA GLU A 259 -13.81 -5.50 -10.03
C GLU A 259 -14.10 -4.00 -9.89
N MET A 260 -13.50 -3.17 -10.75
CA MET A 260 -13.80 -1.74 -10.83
C MET A 260 -14.96 -1.46 -11.79
N GLU A 261 -15.71 -0.42 -11.47
CA GLU A 261 -16.93 -0.04 -12.20
C GLU A 261 -16.89 1.45 -12.55
N PRO A 262 -17.12 1.81 -13.83
CA PRO A 262 -17.20 3.20 -14.24
C PRO A 262 -18.38 3.90 -13.56
N PHE A 263 -18.21 5.19 -13.22
CA PHE A 263 -19.17 5.99 -12.45
C PHE A 263 -19.42 5.53 -11.00
N VAL A 264 -18.82 4.42 -10.57
CA VAL A 264 -18.84 3.96 -9.18
C VAL A 264 -17.50 4.21 -8.51
N HIS A 265 -16.41 3.82 -9.17
CA HIS A 265 -15.04 3.91 -8.63
C HIS A 265 -14.19 4.99 -9.33
N TYR A 266 -14.56 5.42 -10.53
CA TYR A 266 -13.82 6.42 -11.31
C TYR A 266 -14.73 7.04 -12.38
N LEU A 267 -14.32 8.20 -12.92
CA LEU A 267 -14.99 8.82 -14.07
C LEU A 267 -14.33 8.32 -15.38
N PRO A 268 -15.05 7.61 -16.27
CA PRO A 268 -14.44 7.12 -17.51
C PRO A 268 -14.15 8.27 -18.49
N LEU A 269 -13.07 8.14 -19.24
CA LEU A 269 -12.72 8.95 -20.40
C LEU A 269 -12.72 8.08 -21.65
N LYS A 270 -13.04 8.65 -22.81
CA LYS A 270 -12.86 7.97 -24.10
C LYS A 270 -11.40 7.61 -24.33
N GLY A 271 -11.16 6.54 -25.10
CA GLY A 271 -9.80 6.09 -25.42
C GLY A 271 -8.96 7.14 -26.16
N ASP A 272 -9.58 8.05 -26.91
CA ASP A 272 -8.92 9.18 -27.59
C ASP A 272 -8.87 10.47 -26.75
N LEU A 273 -9.36 10.43 -25.50
CA LEU A 273 -9.43 11.56 -24.57
C LEU A 273 -10.25 12.77 -25.08
N SER A 274 -11.07 12.59 -26.12
CA SER A 274 -11.84 13.68 -26.74
C SER A 274 -12.90 14.28 -25.82
N ASP A 275 -13.27 13.60 -24.73
CA ASP A 275 -14.29 14.03 -23.77
C ASP A 275 -13.71 14.59 -22.46
N VAL A 276 -12.40 14.77 -22.32
CA VAL A 276 -11.79 15.26 -21.06
C VAL A 276 -12.43 16.56 -20.56
N ILE A 277 -12.65 17.54 -21.44
CA ILE A 277 -13.23 18.84 -21.06
C ILE A 277 -14.70 18.70 -20.66
N GLU A 278 -15.45 17.84 -21.34
CA GLU A 278 -16.85 17.54 -21.03
C GLU A 278 -16.96 16.85 -19.66
N GLN A 279 -16.14 15.85 -19.40
CA GLN A 279 -16.11 15.07 -18.15
C GLN A 279 -15.71 15.94 -16.95
N ILE A 280 -14.74 16.85 -17.12
CA ILE A 280 -14.39 17.83 -16.07
C ILE A 280 -15.56 18.79 -15.81
N SER A 281 -16.26 19.25 -16.86
CA SER A 281 -17.41 20.14 -16.71
C SER A 281 -18.55 19.44 -15.97
N TRP A 282 -18.87 18.21 -16.36
CA TRP A 282 -19.82 17.35 -15.67
C TRP A 282 -19.44 17.17 -14.19
N ALA A 283 -18.18 16.87 -13.88
CA ALA A 283 -17.72 16.67 -12.51
C ALA A 283 -17.79 17.94 -11.63
N ARG A 284 -17.75 19.13 -12.23
CA ARG A 284 -17.97 20.40 -11.50
C ARG A 284 -19.43 20.61 -11.15
N GLU A 285 -20.34 20.16 -12.01
CA GLU A 285 -21.79 20.28 -11.85
C GLU A 285 -22.39 19.19 -10.95
N HIS A 286 -21.65 18.10 -10.69
CA HIS A 286 -22.12 16.92 -9.94
C HIS A 286 -21.25 16.60 -8.70
N PRO A 287 -21.10 17.54 -7.74
CA PRO A 287 -20.17 17.36 -6.62
C PRO A 287 -20.53 16.19 -5.69
N GLU A 288 -21.80 15.84 -5.53
CA GLU A 288 -22.22 14.71 -4.68
C GLU A 288 -21.89 13.35 -5.31
N GLN A 289 -22.03 13.23 -6.64
CA GLN A 289 -21.61 12.04 -7.38
C GLN A 289 -20.09 11.88 -7.29
N VAL A 290 -19.35 12.99 -7.44
CA VAL A 290 -17.90 13.00 -7.30
C VAL A 290 -17.47 12.54 -5.91
N ALA A 291 -18.03 13.10 -4.84
CA ALA A 291 -17.70 12.69 -3.47
C ALA A 291 -17.98 11.19 -3.23
N ARG A 292 -19.10 10.67 -3.74
CA ARG A 292 -19.43 9.24 -3.67
C ARG A 292 -18.43 8.37 -4.42
N MET A 293 -18.04 8.75 -5.64
CA MET A 293 -17.05 8.00 -6.41
C MET A 293 -15.70 7.94 -5.70
N ILE A 294 -15.23 9.06 -5.15
CA ILE A 294 -13.96 9.12 -4.41
C ILE A 294 -14.04 8.24 -3.14
N ALA A 295 -15.16 8.27 -2.42
CA ALA A 295 -15.37 7.39 -1.25
C ALA A 295 -15.37 5.90 -1.64
N ASN A 296 -16.10 5.53 -2.71
CA ASN A 296 -16.13 4.16 -3.21
C ASN A 296 -14.76 3.69 -3.70
N ALA A 297 -14.00 4.53 -4.41
CA ALA A 297 -12.64 4.23 -4.86
C ALA A 297 -11.71 3.91 -3.69
N ARG A 298 -11.77 4.73 -2.63
CA ARG A 298 -11.00 4.53 -1.40
C ARG A 298 -11.39 3.25 -0.69
N GLN A 299 -12.69 2.96 -0.60
CA GLN A 299 -13.20 1.73 -0.02
C GLN A 299 -12.75 0.51 -0.82
N PHE A 300 -12.80 0.58 -2.16
CA PHE A 300 -12.29 -0.47 -3.03
C PHE A 300 -10.80 -0.75 -2.80
N VAL A 301 -9.96 0.29 -2.68
CA VAL A 301 -8.55 0.10 -2.34
C VAL A 301 -8.38 -0.54 -0.95
N HIS A 302 -9.18 -0.11 0.03
CA HIS A 302 -9.15 -0.65 1.37
C HIS A 302 -9.50 -2.14 1.39
N ASP A 303 -10.53 -2.54 0.66
CA ASP A 303 -11.07 -3.90 0.69
C ASP A 303 -10.32 -4.87 -0.23
N HIS A 304 -9.73 -4.38 -1.33
CA HIS A 304 -9.17 -5.24 -2.38
C HIS A 304 -7.67 -5.04 -2.63
N LEU A 305 -7.11 -3.85 -2.36
CA LEU A 305 -5.76 -3.48 -2.84
C LEU A 305 -4.75 -3.13 -1.74
N GLN A 306 -5.08 -3.41 -0.48
CA GLN A 306 -4.11 -3.36 0.60
C GLN A 306 -2.96 -4.34 0.34
N PRO A 307 -1.71 -4.04 0.76
CA PRO A 307 -0.56 -4.94 0.60
C PRO A 307 -0.85 -6.40 0.98
N GLN A 308 -1.57 -6.63 2.08
CA GLN A 308 -1.96 -7.99 2.50
C GLN A 308 -2.81 -8.70 1.44
N HIS A 309 -3.79 -8.02 0.83
CA HIS A 309 -4.67 -8.59 -0.20
C HIS A 309 -3.90 -8.88 -1.48
N ILE A 310 -2.98 -7.98 -1.87
CA ILE A 310 -2.09 -8.20 -3.02
C ILE A 310 -1.23 -9.46 -2.80
N PHE A 311 -0.62 -9.62 -1.62
CA PHE A 311 0.15 -10.82 -1.30
C PHE A 311 -0.72 -12.08 -1.24
N CYS A 312 -1.92 -12.01 -0.67
CA CYS A 312 -2.89 -13.12 -0.69
C CYS A 312 -3.20 -13.57 -2.11
N TYR A 313 -3.50 -12.64 -3.02
CA TYR A 313 -3.81 -12.93 -4.42
C TYR A 313 -2.65 -13.65 -5.10
N HIS A 314 -1.43 -13.12 -4.97
CA HIS A 314 -0.25 -13.69 -5.63
C HIS A 314 0.16 -15.04 -5.05
N ALA A 315 0.10 -15.21 -3.73
CA ALA A 315 0.41 -16.50 -3.10
C ALA A 315 -0.56 -17.59 -3.55
N LEU A 316 -1.87 -17.30 -3.58
CA LEU A 316 -2.87 -18.24 -4.08
C LEU A 316 -2.76 -18.48 -5.58
N LEU A 317 -2.46 -17.45 -6.38
CA LEU A 317 -2.21 -17.59 -7.81
C LEU A 317 -1.07 -18.59 -8.06
N LEU A 318 0.07 -18.42 -7.39
CA LEU A 318 1.22 -19.31 -7.52
C LEU A 318 0.90 -20.74 -7.05
N GLN A 319 0.24 -20.90 -5.89
CA GLN A 319 -0.17 -22.21 -5.39
C GLN A 319 -1.12 -22.95 -6.35
N ARG A 320 -2.08 -22.24 -6.94
CA ARG A 320 -3.06 -22.83 -7.86
C ARG A 320 -2.46 -23.11 -9.23
N TYR A 321 -1.67 -22.17 -9.76
CA TYR A 321 -0.93 -22.36 -11.00
C TYR A 321 0.02 -23.57 -10.92
N ALA A 322 0.70 -23.76 -9.79
CA ALA A 322 1.59 -24.91 -9.58
C ALA A 322 0.85 -26.26 -9.71
N ARG A 323 -0.45 -26.34 -9.41
CA ARG A 323 -1.27 -27.56 -9.58
C ARG A 323 -1.58 -27.85 -11.05
N LEU A 324 -1.66 -26.81 -11.88
CA LEU A 324 -1.91 -26.95 -13.32
C LEU A 324 -0.70 -27.48 -14.09
N LEU A 325 0.50 -27.46 -13.48
CA LEU A 325 1.72 -27.94 -14.10
C LEU A 325 1.67 -29.45 -14.33
N ILE A 326 1.97 -29.88 -15.56
CA ILE A 326 2.15 -31.31 -15.90
C ILE A 326 3.32 -31.87 -15.09
N ASN A 327 4.45 -31.17 -15.13
CA ASN A 327 5.67 -31.53 -14.40
C ASN A 327 6.01 -30.39 -13.44
N THR A 328 6.23 -30.72 -12.18
CA THR A 328 6.76 -29.76 -11.20
C THR A 328 8.28 -29.81 -11.26
N PRO A 329 8.97 -28.69 -11.57
CA PRO A 329 10.43 -28.65 -11.50
C PRO A 329 10.90 -28.97 -10.08
N THR A 330 11.77 -29.97 -9.93
CA THR A 330 12.30 -30.38 -8.62
C THR A 330 13.67 -29.82 -8.32
N GLU A 331 14.42 -29.43 -9.35
CA GLU A 331 15.76 -28.85 -9.24
C GLU A 331 15.86 -27.62 -10.17
N PRO A 332 16.60 -26.56 -9.79
CA PRO A 332 16.89 -25.45 -10.70
C PRO A 332 17.70 -25.94 -11.91
N ASN A 333 17.47 -25.33 -13.08
CA ASN A 333 18.32 -25.58 -14.23
C ASN A 333 19.75 -25.09 -13.94
N SER A 334 20.76 -25.73 -14.54
CA SER A 334 22.18 -25.42 -14.30
C SER A 334 22.58 -23.99 -14.70
N ASP A 335 21.77 -23.32 -15.50
CA ASP A 335 21.92 -21.92 -15.94
C ASP A 335 21.15 -20.92 -15.07
N MET A 336 20.44 -21.37 -14.03
CA MET A 336 19.77 -20.52 -13.06
C MET A 336 20.69 -20.17 -11.89
N GLU A 337 20.63 -18.92 -11.44
CA GLU A 337 21.31 -18.46 -10.23
C GLU A 337 20.33 -18.43 -9.05
N GLN A 338 20.79 -18.89 -7.88
CA GLN A 338 19.99 -18.80 -6.66
C GLN A 338 19.91 -17.36 -6.16
N VAL A 339 18.73 -16.74 -6.25
CA VAL A 339 18.48 -15.42 -5.68
C VAL A 339 18.35 -15.54 -4.15
N SER A 340 19.39 -15.17 -3.42
CA SER A 340 19.36 -15.18 -1.95
C SER A 340 18.73 -13.90 -1.38
N LYS A 341 17.96 -14.02 -0.30
CA LYS A 341 17.40 -12.87 0.43
C LYS A 341 18.49 -11.98 1.05
N ALA A 342 19.63 -12.56 1.42
CA ALA A 342 20.73 -11.88 2.11
C ALA A 342 21.57 -10.95 1.21
N ALA A 343 21.47 -11.07 -0.11
CA ALA A 343 22.35 -10.36 -1.06
C ALA A 343 21.94 -8.91 -1.38
N HIS A 344 20.91 -8.35 -0.71
CA HIS A 344 20.54 -6.95 -0.92
C HIS A 344 21.38 -6.02 -0.02
N ASP A 345 22.56 -5.66 -0.51
CA ASP A 345 23.54 -4.77 0.16
C ASP A 345 22.96 -3.43 0.64
N TYR A 346 21.83 -2.98 0.07
CA TYR A 346 21.21 -1.70 0.41
C TYR A 346 20.79 -1.58 1.89
N TYR A 347 20.44 -2.68 2.56
CA TYR A 347 19.94 -2.66 3.95
C TYR A 347 20.96 -3.17 5.00
N GLY A 348 22.06 -3.80 4.56
CA GLY A 348 23.00 -4.49 5.44
C GLY A 348 22.49 -5.85 5.95
N GLN A 349 23.25 -6.49 6.84
CA GLN A 349 22.86 -7.76 7.47
C GLN A 349 21.78 -7.53 8.55
N CYS A 350 20.69 -8.30 8.50
CA CYS A 350 19.65 -8.23 9.52
C CYS A 350 20.16 -8.77 10.87
N THR A 351 19.94 -7.99 11.94
CA THR A 351 20.23 -8.45 13.30
C THR A 351 19.02 -9.16 13.90
N CYS A 352 19.06 -10.50 13.96
CA CYS A 352 17.98 -11.34 14.49
C CYS A 352 17.97 -11.48 16.02
N ASP A 353 19.14 -11.39 16.65
CA ASP A 353 19.30 -11.48 18.10
C ASP A 353 19.64 -10.11 18.67
N LYS A 354 18.63 -9.38 19.16
CA LYS A 354 18.84 -8.27 20.13
C LYS A 354 18.52 -8.68 21.56
N ARG A 355 18.54 -9.99 21.84
CA ARG A 355 18.39 -10.49 23.20
C ARG A 355 19.72 -10.40 23.94
N LYS A 356 19.84 -9.36 24.78
CA LYS A 356 20.62 -9.31 26.05
C LYS A 356 22.12 -8.97 26.06
N ASP A 357 22.69 -8.28 25.09
CA ASP A 357 24.07 -7.79 25.26
C ASP A 357 24.12 -6.26 25.30
N GLU A 358 23.60 -5.67 26.38
CA GLU A 358 24.00 -4.35 26.91
C GLU A 358 23.24 -4.12 28.24
N LEU A 359 23.88 -4.50 29.34
CA LEU A 359 23.57 -4.12 30.72
C LEU A 359 24.59 -3.07 31.19
#